data_AF-A0A1B6FNX0-F1
#
_entry.id   AF-A0A1B6FNX0-F1
#
_cell.length_a   1.000
_cell.length_b   1.000
_cell.length_c   1.000
_cell.angle_alpha   90.00
_cell.angle_beta   90.00
_cell.angle_gamma   90.00
#
_symmetry.space_group_name_H-M   'P 1'
#
loop_
_entity.id
_entity.type
_entity.pdbx_description
1 polymer ?
#
loop_
_entity_poly.entity_id
_entity_poly.type
_entity_poly.pdbx_seq_one_letter_code
_entity_poly.pdbx_strand_id
1 'polypeptide(L)'
;NNTARTAYFGLCESHFRYGLLVWGGTSKKNMERVLILQKRGIRILANLQQWESCRNAFKELKIMYIRDTILYADNKWPLRNNNIHSYPTRHASHFVTPRHRLTLSE
;
A
#
# COMPACT_ATOMS: atom_id res chain seq x y z
N ASN A 1 -23.36 -11.32 6.77
CA ASN A 1 -22.00 -10.74 6.59
C ASN A 1 -21.24 -11.16 5.32
N ASN A 2 -21.76 -12.02 4.42
CA ASN A 2 -21.02 -12.38 3.21
C ASN A 2 -21.00 -11.24 2.15
N THR A 3 -22.14 -10.57 1.95
CA THR A 3 -22.28 -9.49 0.94
C THR A 3 -21.36 -8.29 1.19
N ALA A 4 -21.27 -7.80 2.43
CA ALA A 4 -20.39 -6.68 2.78
C ALA A 4 -18.92 -7.04 2.58
N ARG A 5 -18.53 -8.28 2.92
CA ARG A 5 -17.18 -8.79 2.70
C ARG A 5 -16.86 -8.86 1.21
N THR A 6 -17.76 -9.40 0.39
CA THR A 6 -17.60 -9.44 -1.07
C THR A 6 -17.48 -8.03 -1.65
N ALA A 7 -18.32 -7.09 -1.22
CA ALA A 7 -18.24 -5.70 -1.65
C ALA A 7 -16.90 -5.06 -1.27
N TYR A 8 -16.38 -5.31 -0.07
CA TYR A 8 -15.06 -4.82 0.33
C TYR A 8 -13.95 -5.37 -0.57
N PHE A 9 -13.93 -6.67 -0.84
CA PHE A 9 -12.90 -7.25 -1.71
C PHE A 9 -13.01 -6.75 -3.15
N GLY A 10 -14.24 -6.65 -3.68
CA GLY A 10 -14.49 -6.23 -5.05
C GLY A 10 -14.30 -4.74 -5.32
N LEU A 11 -14.64 -3.88 -4.35
CA LEU A 11 -14.66 -2.42 -4.54
C LEU A 11 -13.55 -1.69 -3.77
N CYS A 12 -13.16 -2.15 -2.58
CA CYS A 12 -12.13 -1.47 -1.80
C CYS A 12 -10.76 -2.08 -2.03
N GLU A 13 -10.61 -3.37 -1.75
CA GLU A 13 -9.32 -4.06 -1.77
C GLU A 13 -8.71 -4.10 -3.18
N SER A 14 -9.53 -4.34 -4.21
CA SER A 14 -9.12 -4.26 -5.63
C SER A 14 -8.51 -2.90 -5.98
N HIS A 15 -9.18 -1.81 -5.61
CA HIS A 15 -8.73 -0.44 -5.84
C HIS A 15 -7.50 -0.10 -5.01
N PHE A 16 -7.41 -0.59 -3.78
CA PHE A 16 -6.21 -0.40 -2.96
C PHE A 16 -4.99 -1.10 -3.55
N ARG A 17 -5.12 -2.33 -4.05
CA ARG A 17 -4.01 -3.05 -4.69
C ARG A 17 -3.57 -2.37 -5.97
N TYR A 18 -4.51 -2.06 -6.86
CA TYR A 18 -4.21 -1.33 -8.09
C TYR A 18 -3.59 0.04 -7.77
N GLY A 19 -4.20 0.77 -6.85
CA GLY A 19 -3.73 2.07 -6.42
C GLY A 19 -2.34 2.05 -5.80
N LEU A 20 -2.01 1.01 -5.04
CA LEU A 20 -0.67 0.86 -4.47
C LEU A 20 0.40 0.75 -5.57
N LEU A 21 0.09 0.11 -6.70
CA LEU A 21 1.01 0.06 -7.85
C LEU A 21 1.17 1.43 -8.50
N VAL A 22 0.07 2.18 -8.68
CA VAL A 22 0.08 3.45 -9.41
C VAL A 22 0.60 4.62 -8.56
N TRP A 23 0.16 4.71 -7.31
CA TRP A 23 0.44 5.84 -6.41
C TRP A 23 1.05 5.42 -5.07
N GLY A 24 1.66 4.23 -4.97
CA GLY A 24 2.35 3.77 -3.75
C GLY A 24 3.49 4.69 -3.29
N GLY A 25 4.05 5.51 -4.20
CA GLY A 25 5.05 6.55 -3.90
C GLY A 25 4.47 7.92 -3.52
N THR A 26 3.16 8.03 -3.26
CA THR A 26 2.52 9.30 -2.90
C THR A 26 2.99 9.82 -1.53
N SER A 27 2.72 11.10 -1.25
CA SER A 27 3.01 11.73 0.05
C SER A 27 2.41 10.96 1.24
N LYS A 28 3.08 11.04 2.39
CA LYS A 28 2.62 10.46 3.67
C LYS A 28 1.17 10.81 3.99
N LYS A 29 0.76 12.06 3.77
CA LYS A 29 -0.62 12.53 4.00
C LYS A 29 -1.64 11.76 3.16
N ASN A 30 -1.33 11.50 1.89
CA ASN A 30 -2.22 10.74 1.01
C ASN A 30 -2.28 9.27 1.45
N MET A 31 -1.15 8.67 1.83
CA MET A 31 -1.11 7.31 2.37
C MET A 31 -1.90 7.16 3.66
N GLU A 32 -1.83 8.13 4.57
CA GLU A 32 -2.62 8.13 5.81
C GLU A 32 -4.12 8.14 5.53
N ARG A 33 -4.58 8.90 4.54
CA ARG A 33 -6.00 8.90 4.13
C ARG A 33 -6.45 7.52 3.65
N VAL A 34 -5.62 6.85 2.84
CA VAL A 34 -5.90 5.49 2.37
C VAL A 34 -5.99 4.51 3.55
N LEU A 35 -5.05 4.58 4.50
CA LEU A 35 -5.06 3.73 5.70
C LEU A 35 -6.29 3.97 6.59
N ILE A 36 -6.75 5.22 6.70
CA ILE A 36 -7.99 5.55 7.43
C ILE A 36 -9.20 4.92 6.74
N LEU A 37 -9.31 5.02 5.42
CA LEU A 37 -10.39 4.38 4.65
C LEU A 37 -10.36 2.87 4.80
N GLN A 38 -9.18 2.25 4.72
CA GLN A 38 -9.02 0.81 4.91
C GLN A 38 -9.53 0.40 6.30
N LYS A 39 -9.11 1.08 7.37
CA LYS A 39 -9.55 0.82 8.75
C LYS A 39 -11.06 1.03 8.94
N ARG A 40 -11.67 2.01 8.27
CA ARG A 40 -13.12 2.21 8.31
C ARG A 40 -13.86 1.00 7.75
N GLY A 41 -13.44 0.48 6.59
CA GLY A 41 -14.02 -0.73 6.02
C GLY A 41 -13.87 -1.95 6.94
N ILE A 42 -12.69 -2.14 7.53
CA ILE A 42 -12.46 -3.24 8.50
C ILE A 42 -13.37 -3.12 9.73
N ARG A 43 -13.54 -1.91 10.28
CA ARG A 43 -14.44 -1.71 11.43
C ARG A 43 -15.88 -2.11 11.11
N ILE A 44 -16.36 -1.76 9.92
CA ILE A 44 -17.70 -2.15 9.46
C ILE A 44 -17.80 -3.67 9.32
N LEU A 45 -16.79 -4.32 8.72
CA LEU A 45 -16.79 -5.78 8.51
C LEU A 45 -16.70 -6.58 9.80
N ALA A 46 -15.94 -6.10 10.78
CA ALA A 46 -15.72 -6.76 12.06
C ALA A 46 -16.64 -6.24 13.18
N ASN A 47 -17.56 -5.33 12.87
CA ASN A 47 -18.45 -4.66 13.83
C ASN A 47 -17.72 -4.08 15.06
N LEU A 48 -16.57 -3.43 14.81
CA LEU A 48 -15.73 -2.85 15.85
C LEU A 48 -16.17 -1.43 16.20
N GLN A 49 -16.04 -1.06 17.48
CA GLN A 49 -16.22 0.31 17.92
C GLN A 49 -15.11 1.23 17.39
N GLN A 50 -15.36 2.55 17.45
CA GLN A 50 -14.44 3.57 16.94
C GLN A 50 -13.03 3.48 17.57
N TRP A 51 -12.97 3.23 18.88
CA TRP A 51 -11.73 3.22 19.66
C TRP A 51 -11.04 1.85 19.69
N GLU A 52 -11.72 0.80 19.22
CA GLU A 52 -11.16 -0.54 19.19
C GLU A 52 -10.07 -0.67 18.14
N SER A 53 -9.07 -1.49 18.48
CA SER A 53 -7.94 -1.80 17.59
C SER A 53 -8.39 -2.73 16.47
N CYS A 54 -8.22 -2.29 15.22
CA CYS A 54 -8.50 -3.14 14.06
C CYS A 54 -7.45 -4.25 13.83
N ARG A 55 -6.35 -4.29 14.61
CA ARG A 55 -5.18 -5.15 14.32
C ARG A 55 -5.55 -6.63 14.24
N ASN A 56 -6.37 -7.12 15.17
CA ASN A 56 -6.80 -8.53 15.17
C ASN A 56 -7.78 -8.81 14.04
N ALA A 57 -8.73 -7.89 13.80
CA ALA A 57 -9.68 -8.00 12.70
C ALA A 57 -9.01 -8.09 11.32
N PHE A 58 -7.89 -7.39 11.07
CA PHE A 58 -7.13 -7.58 9.82
C PHE A 58 -6.66 -9.02 9.63
N LYS A 59 -6.16 -9.67 10.70
CA LYS A 59 -5.70 -11.06 10.67
C LYS A 59 -6.85 -12.04 10.47
N GLU A 60 -7.93 -11.88 11.24
CA GLU A 60 -9.11 -12.74 11.19
C GLU A 60 -9.83 -12.66 9.84
N LEU A 61 -9.96 -11.46 9.28
CA LEU A 61 -10.57 -11.25 7.97
C LEU A 61 -9.63 -11.64 6.82
N LYS A 62 -8.36 -11.95 7.11
CA LYS A 62 -7.29 -12.23 6.12
C LYS A 62 -7.17 -11.11 5.09
N ILE A 63 -7.30 -9.87 5.54
CA ILE A 63 -7.16 -8.67 4.69
C ILE A 63 -5.75 -8.12 4.83
N MET A 64 -5.17 -7.77 3.70
CA MET A 64 -3.79 -7.30 3.61
C MET A 64 -3.68 -5.86 4.14
N TYR A 65 -2.80 -5.61 5.11
CA TYR A 65 -2.58 -4.26 5.59
C TYR A 65 -1.60 -3.53 4.65
N ILE A 66 -2.06 -2.47 3.97
CA ILE A 66 -1.28 -1.76 2.94
C ILE A 66 0.05 -1.24 3.48
N ARG A 67 0.07 -0.80 4.75
CA ARG A 67 1.29 -0.35 5.39
C ARG A 67 2.32 -1.47 5.53
N ASP A 68 1.88 -2.68 5.92
CA ASP A 68 2.80 -3.81 6.08
C ASP A 68 3.36 -4.26 4.73
N THR A 69 2.59 -4.17 3.65
CA THR A 69 3.11 -4.45 2.30
C THR A 69 4.15 -3.44 1.84
N ILE A 70 3.95 -2.15 2.14
CA ILE A 70 4.93 -1.12 1.81
C ILE A 70 6.21 -1.33 2.61
N LEU A 71 6.08 -1.57 3.92
CA LEU A 71 7.23 -1.85 4.79
C LEU A 71 7.96 -3.12 4.34
N TYR A 72 7.23 -4.16 3.94
CA TYR A 72 7.83 -5.37 3.40
C TYR A 72 8.63 -5.10 2.13
N ALA A 73 8.07 -4.34 1.18
CA ALA A 73 8.75 -3.99 -0.05
C ALA A 73 9.99 -3.11 0.20
N ASP A 74 9.89 -2.13 1.11
CA ASP A 74 11.00 -1.25 1.47
C ASP A 74 12.13 -2.03 2.19
N ASN A 75 11.77 -2.95 3.09
CA ASN A 75 12.71 -3.83 3.80
C ASN A 75 13.44 -4.81 2.89
N LYS A 76 13.01 -5.02 1.64
CA LYS A 76 13.73 -5.85 0.68
C LYS A 76 14.94 -5.15 0.05
N TRP A 77 15.30 -3.96 0.54
CA TRP A 77 16.47 -3.17 0.12
C TRP A 77 16.62 -3.08 -1.41
N PRO A 78 15.57 -2.66 -2.14
CA PRO A 78 15.72 -2.38 -3.56
C PRO A 78 16.78 -1.28 -3.76
N LEU A 79 17.57 -1.40 -4.83
CA LEU A 79 18.56 -0.40 -5.23
C LEU A 79 17.89 0.97 -5.32
N ARG A 80 18.52 1.99 -4.70
CA ARG A 80 18.11 3.39 -4.81
C ARG A 80 19.11 4.15 -5.67
N ASN A 81 18.68 5.27 -6.23
CA ASN A 81 19.53 6.08 -7.12
C ASN A 81 20.81 6.59 -6.42
N ASN A 82 20.77 6.81 -5.10
CA ASN A 82 21.95 7.17 -4.30
C ASN A 82 22.98 6.04 -4.16
N ASN A 83 22.61 4.78 -4.45
CA ASN A 83 23.54 3.67 -4.48
C ASN A 83 24.34 3.62 -5.81
N ILE A 84 23.86 4.30 -6.85
CA ILE A 84 24.46 4.31 -8.19
C ILE A 84 25.43 5.48 -8.37
N HIS A 85 25.10 6.65 -7.81
CA HIS A 85 25.87 7.88 -7.98
C HIS A 85 26.39 8.42 -6.65
N SER A 86 27.61 8.94 -6.63
CA SER A 86 28.26 9.53 -5.44
C SER A 86 27.86 10.98 -5.16
N TYR A 87 27.17 11.64 -6.09
CA TYR A 87 26.72 13.03 -5.97
C TYR A 87 25.22 13.13 -5.70
N PRO A 88 24.74 14.21 -5.03
CA PRO A 88 23.33 14.38 -4.73
C PRO A 88 22.51 14.59 -6.01
N THR A 89 21.45 13.80 -6.17
CA THR A 89 20.45 13.97 -7.23
C THR A 89 19.07 14.25 -6.63
N ARG A 90 18.20 14.94 -7.36
CA ARG A 90 16.85 15.30 -6.90
C ARG A 90 16.00 14.09 -6.46
N HIS A 91 16.28 12.91 -7.02
CA HIS A 91 15.56 11.66 -6.75
C HIS A 91 16.47 10.56 -6.19
N ALA A 92 17.52 10.94 -5.46
CA ALA A 92 18.52 10.01 -4.92
C ALA A 92 17.90 8.93 -4.01
N SER A 93 16.84 9.26 -3.26
CA SER A 93 16.14 8.32 -2.37
C SER A 93 15.13 7.42 -3.08
N HIS A 94 14.83 7.67 -4.36
CA HIS A 94 13.87 6.86 -5.12
C HIS A 94 14.50 5.52 -5.52
N PHE A 95 13.64 4.50 -5.64
CA PHE A 95 14.04 3.21 -6.17
C PHE A 95 14.48 3.32 -7.63
N VAL A 96 15.45 2.48 -7.99
CA VAL A 96 15.91 2.31 -9.37
C VAL A 96 14.88 1.48 -10.11
N THR A 97 14.28 2.05 -11.14
CA THR A 97 13.37 1.34 -12.02
C THR A 97 14.10 0.90 -13.29
N PRO A 98 13.75 -0.26 -13.89
CA PRO A 98 14.29 -0.67 -15.18
C PRO A 98 14.04 0.41 -16.23
N ARG A 99 15.09 0.79 -16.96
CA ARG A 99 14.98 1.76 -18.07
C ARG A 99 14.60 1.02 -19.34
N HIS A 100 13.33 1.11 -19.73
CA HIS A 100 12.89 0.63 -21.03
C HIS A 100 13.03 1.76 -22.06
N ARG A 101 14.04 1.63 -22.96
CA ARG A 101 14.28 2.61 -24.03
C ARG A 101 13.50 2.28 -25.31
N LEU A 102 13.27 0.99 -25.58
CA LEU A 102 12.65 0.50 -26.82
C LEU A 102 11.41 -0.40 -26.58
N THR A 103 11.06 -0.69 -25.33
CA THR A 103 9.89 -1.51 -24.97
C THR A 103 8.96 -0.75 -24.04
N LEU A 104 7.66 -1.04 -24.10
CA LEU A 104 6.62 -0.33 -23.32
C LEU A 104 6.52 -0.84 -21.87
N SER A 105 6.87 -2.10 -21.62
CA SER A 105 6.96 -2.74 -20.30
C SER A 105 7.93 -3.94 -20.32
N GLU A 106 8.23 -4.51 -19.16
CA GLU A 106 8.86 -5.85 -19.03
C GLU A 106 8.05 -6.95 -19.71
#